data_AF-A0A952HS78-F1
#
_entry.id   AF-A0A952HS78-F1
#
_cell.length_a   1.000
_cell.length_b   1.000
_cell.length_c   1.000
_cell.angle_alpha   90.00
_cell.angle_beta   90.00
_cell.angle_gamma   90.00
#
_symmetry.space_group_name_H-M   'P 1'
#
loop_
_entity.id
_entity.type
_entity.pdbx_description
1 polymer ?
#
loop_
_entity_poly.entity_id
_entity_poly.type
_entity_poly.pdbx_seq_one_letter_code
_entity_poly.pdbx_strand_id
1 'polypeptide(L)' 'EALKNRDLEKAIELAKQSVETYPDNFESYLCLAVAYYSMRNAKKVLENLKKAEKLFKEANNACN' A
#
# COMPACT_ATOMS: atom_id res chain seq x y z
N GLU A 1 7.15 -16.12 17.65
CA GLU A 1 6.31 -15.36 16.68
C GLU A 1 6.11 -13.87 17.00
N ALA A 2 6.49 -13.35 18.18
CA ALA A 2 6.27 -11.93 18.54
C ALA A 2 7.10 -10.91 17.72
N LEU A 3 8.35 -11.24 17.36
CA LEU A 3 9.22 -10.34 16.59
C LEU A 3 8.64 -10.04 15.20
N LYS A 4 8.11 -11.07 14.55
CA LYS A 4 7.54 -10.98 13.20
C LYS A 4 6.34 -10.02 13.17
N ASN A 5 5.49 -10.04 14.19
CA ASN A 5 4.34 -9.12 14.25
C ASN A 5 4.77 -7.67 14.44
N ARG A 6 5.76 -7.42 15.31
CA ARG A 6 6.29 -6.08 15.57
C ARG A 6 6.92 -5.45 14.32
N ASP A 7 7.63 -6.26 13.54
CA ASP A 7 8.22 -5.80 12.27
C ASP A 7 7.14 -5.48 11.22
N LEU A 8 6.04 -6.25 11.20
CA LEU A 8 4.91 -6.00 10.30
C LEU A 8 4.13 -4.74 10.66
N GLU A 9 3.95 -4.45 11.94
CA GLU A 9 3.33 -3.21 12.40
C GLU A 9 4.16 -1.99 11.98
N LYS A 10 5.48 -2.07 12.14
CA LYS A 10 6.40 -1.02 11.68
C LYS A 10 6.37 -0.86 10.15
N ALA A 11 6.31 -1.96 9.40
CA ALA A 11 6.20 -1.92 7.94
C ALA A 11 4.91 -1.22 7.50
N ILE A 12 3.80 -1.45 8.19
CA ILE A 12 2.53 -0.77 7.91
C ILE A 12 2.61 0.72 8.25
N GLU A 13 3.24 1.08 9.36
CA GLU A 13 3.42 2.49 9.73
C GLU A 13 4.23 3.25 8.67
N LEU A 14 5.37 2.71 8.27
CA LEU A 14 6.20 3.29 7.20
C LEU A 14 5.44 3.38 5.87
N ALA A 15 4.70 2.33 5.51
CA ALA A 15 3.91 2.34 4.29
C ALA A 15 2.74 3.34 4.34
N LYS A 16 2.14 3.58 5.52
CA LYS A 16 1.15 4.64 5.72
C LYS A 16 1.76 6.03 5.53
N GLN A 17 2.93 6.27 6.12
CA GLN A 17 3.65 7.53 5.91
C GLN A 17 3.98 7.76 4.42
N SER A 18 4.28 6.70 3.68
CA SER A 18 4.52 6.77 2.23
C SER A 18 3.29 7.21 1.45
N VAL A 19 2.09 6.69 1.77
CA VAL A 19 0.84 7.14 1.14
C VAL A 19 0.42 8.54 1.60
N GLU A 20 0.79 8.97 2.81
CA GLU A 20 0.56 10.34 3.27
C GLU A 20 1.49 11.35 2.56
N THR A 21 2.74 10.95 2.30
CA THR A 21 3.73 11.79 1.61
C THR A 21 3.49 11.84 0.10
N TYR A 22 3.07 10.71 -0.48
CA TYR A 22 2.83 10.55 -1.92
C TYR A 22 1.44 9.95 -2.17
N PRO A 23 0.36 10.71 -1.96
CA PRO A 23 -1.01 10.23 -2.08
C PRO A 23 -1.41 9.89 -3.53
N ASP A 24 -0.70 10.42 -4.51
CA ASP A 24 -0.92 10.18 -5.94
C ASP A 24 0.03 9.12 -6.54
N ASN A 25 0.97 8.58 -5.74
CA ASN A 25 1.85 7.52 -6.21
C ASN A 25 1.25 6.14 -5.95
N PHE A 26 0.97 5.38 -7.01
CA PHE A 26 0.47 4.01 -6.93
C PHE A 26 1.45 3.08 -6.19
N GLU A 27 2.76 3.32 -6.25
CA GLU A 27 3.79 2.52 -5.58
C GLU A 27 3.66 2.57 -4.05
N SER A 28 3.24 3.71 -3.50
CA SER A 28 3.00 3.88 -2.06
C SER A 28 1.87 2.97 -1.58
N TYR A 29 0.78 2.90 -2.33
CA TYR A 29 -0.33 1.98 -2.04
C TYR A 29 0.07 0.51 -2.24
N LEU A 30 0.95 0.23 -3.21
CA LEU A 30 1.51 -1.11 -3.42
C LEU A 30 2.33 -1.55 -2.20
N CYS A 31 3.20 -0.69 -1.67
CA CYS A 31 3.97 -0.95 -0.45
C CYS A 31 3.05 -1.25 0.75
N LEU A 32 1.97 -0.47 0.90
CA LEU A 32 0.99 -0.67 1.96
C LEU A 32 0.22 -1.99 1.78
N ALA A 33 -0.10 -2.37 0.54
CA ALA A 33 -0.71 -3.67 0.23
C ALA A 33 0.23 -4.84 0.58
N VAL A 34 1.52 -4.74 0.25
CA VAL A 34 2.52 -5.78 0.59
C VAL A 34 2.65 -5.94 2.11
N ALA A 35 2.70 -4.83 2.85
CA ALA A 35 2.76 -4.86 4.31
C ALA A 35 1.51 -5.55 4.93
N TYR A 36 0.32 -5.24 4.42
CA TYR A 36 -0.92 -5.91 4.86
C TYR A 36 -1.00 -7.37 4.41
N TYR A 37 -0.39 -7.74 3.28
CA TYR A 37 -0.32 -9.11 2.80
C TYR A 37 0.50 -9.97 3.76
N SER A 38 1.62 -9.44 4.23
CA SER A 38 2.45 -10.11 5.23
C SER A 38 1.75 -10.24 6.60
N MET A 39 0.79 -9.38 6.93
CA MET A 39 -0.13 -9.52 8.07
C MET A 39 -1.32 -10.46 7.82
N ARG A 40 -1.41 -11.09 6.64
CA ARG A 40 -2.57 -11.91 6.20
C ARG A 40 -3.90 -11.15 6.22
N ASN A 41 -3.86 -9.81 6.11
CA ASN A 41 -5.06 -8.99 6.06
C ASN A 41 -5.52 -8.80 4.60
N ALA A 42 -6.07 -9.84 4.01
CA ALA A 42 -6.49 -9.86 2.60
C ALA A 42 -7.47 -8.73 2.24
N LYS A 43 -8.32 -8.32 3.19
CA LYS A 43 -9.31 -7.25 2.96
C LYS A 43 -8.62 -5.91 2.67
N LYS A 44 -7.62 -5.55 3.49
CA LYS A 44 -6.83 -4.33 3.29
C LYS A 44 -5.89 -4.41 2.10
N VAL A 45 -5.35 -5.59 1.79
CA VAL A 45 -4.56 -5.80 0.57
C VAL A 45 -5.37 -5.41 -0.66
N LEU A 46 -6.58 -5.97 -0.80
CA LEU A 46 -7.43 -5.73 -1.96
C LEU A 46 -7.85 -4.25 -2.08
N GLU A 47 -8.14 -3.58 -0.96
CA GLU A 47 -8.48 -2.15 -0.97
C GLU A 47 -7.32 -1.30 -1.51
N ASN A 48 -6.10 -1.55 -1.03
CA ASN A 48 -4.92 -0.78 -1.44
C ASN A 48 -4.50 -1.09 -2.88
N LEU A 49 -4.57 -2.35 -3.31
CA LEU A 49 -4.31 -2.72 -4.71
C LEU A 49 -5.30 -2.06 -5.67
N LYS A 50 -6.60 -1.98 -5.31
CA LYS A 50 -7.59 -1.27 -6.12
C LYS A 50 -7.29 0.23 -6.25
N LYS A 51 -6.85 0.87 -5.16
CA LYS A 51 -6.42 2.28 -5.19
C LYS A 51 -5.19 2.45 -6.08
N ALA A 52 -4.18 1.59 -5.93
CA ALA A 52 -2.98 1.60 -6.76
C ALA A 52 -3.32 1.45 -8.25
N GLU A 53 -4.21 0.50 -8.60
CA GLU A 53 -4.67 0.30 -9.98
C GLU A 53 -5.39 1.53 -10.53
N LYS A 54 -6.25 2.17 -9.71
CA LYS A 54 -6.96 3.38 -10.09
C LYS A 54 -5.98 4.53 -10.39
N LEU A 55 -5.02 4.77 -9.50
CA LEU A 55 -3.99 5.80 -9.67
C LEU A 55 -3.09 5.51 -10.88
N PHE A 56 -2.71 4.25 -11.09
CA PHE A 56 -1.94 3.85 -12.27
C PHE A 56 -2.70 4.12 -13.58
N LYS A 57 -4.02 3.83 -13.60
CA LYS A 57 -4.88 4.14 -14.74
C LYS A 57 -5.06 5.64 -14.93
N GLU A 58 -5.26 6.39 -13.85
CA GLU A 58 -5.39 7.85 -13.89
C GLU A 58 -4.10 8.50 -14.41
N ALA A 59 -2.94 8.07 -13.92
CA ALA A 59 -1.64 8.54 -14.38
C ALA A 59 -1.37 8.23 -15.87
N ASN A 60 -1.75 7.04 -16.36
CA ASN A 60 -1.61 6.69 -17.78
C ASN A 60 -2.62 7.41 -18.68
N ASN A 61 -3.87 7.61 -18.21
CA ASN A 61 -4.90 8.29 -18.97
C ASN A 61 -4.69 9.82 -19.02
N ALA A 62 -4.00 10.41 -18.05
CA ALA A 62 -3.67 11.83 -18.03
C ALA A 62 -2.63 12.25 -19.09
N CYS A 63 -2.00 11.30 -19.79
CA CYS A 63 -1.06 11.56 -20.88
C CYS A 63 -1.68 11.59 -22.29
N ASN A 64 -3.01 11.57 -22.43
CA ASN A 64 -3.71 11.70 -23.72
C ASN A 64 -4.31 13.09 -23.94
#